data_AF-A0A7X8A592-F1
#
_entry.id   AF-A0A7X8A592-F1
#
_cell.length_a   1.000
_cell.length_b   1.000
_cell.length_c   1.000
_cell.angle_alpha   90.00
_cell.angle_beta   90.00
_cell.angle_gamma   90.00
#
_symmetry.space_group_name_H-M   'P 1'
#
loop_
_entity.id
_entity.type
_entity.pdbx_description
1 polymer ?
#
loop_
_entity_poly.entity_id
_entity_poly.type
_entity_poly.pdbx_seq_one_letter_code
_entity_poly.pdbx_strand_id
1 'polypeptide(L)'
;MTKRLLGLSLLAMFLLIGSAFAQVDVYYGGYFTGTVWHDTINGKDNANVNVPVYIIMDPTAYVADCHLPLGVSDTYFDAIPQSLCTFSYPFTAWDDASFLNAFETSPPNPPGWHSRSFLGFADLGGGSNPYLHFTEPTQILNFVVHTLPDPGGWTGNAFSGILQDGVSSTLGGPAMGDTLGGPGYPVTTHYAWFLFSANSAPTITCPTLPADFCGHAYSDYVFCVDDVDGNMITVTSSHGTVVTVTNEPGHWCGYLDFCGVALNNVNIVIDAYDGTDHASCTIAGFSTNGLIGKMVADMPDSFPIWPGYSAWMPVTLDGGCTCIGGFEFTIVYDPSVLQILDVR
;
A
#
# COMPACT_ATOMS: atom_id res chain seq x y z
N MET A 1 -2.18 55.75 33.86
CA MET A 1 -2.53 54.72 32.85
C MET A 1 -1.30 54.14 32.13
N THR A 2 -0.16 54.83 32.10
CA THR A 2 1.07 54.45 31.37
C THR A 2 1.91 53.32 31.99
N LYS A 3 1.79 53.03 33.29
CA LYS A 3 2.58 51.96 33.95
C LYS A 3 2.07 50.53 33.69
N ARG A 4 0.79 50.36 33.33
CA ARG A 4 0.22 49.03 33.02
C ARG A 4 0.50 48.57 31.58
N LEU A 5 0.69 49.51 30.66
CA LEU A 5 1.07 49.23 29.26
C LEU A 5 2.54 48.81 29.11
N LEU A 6 3.46 49.40 29.90
CA LEU A 6 4.87 49.00 29.92
C LEU A 6 5.10 47.61 30.55
N GLY A 7 4.28 47.21 31.54
CA GLY A 7 4.37 45.88 32.14
C GLY A 7 3.89 44.75 31.20
N LEU A 8 2.85 45.03 30.39
CA LEU A 8 2.39 44.08 29.37
C LEU A 8 3.41 43.93 28.22
N SER A 9 4.08 45.02 27.79
CA SER A 9 5.06 44.94 26.71
C SER A 9 6.37 44.26 27.13
N LEU A 10 6.80 44.42 28.38
CA LEU A 10 8.00 43.75 28.89
C LEU A 10 7.78 42.24 29.06
N LEU A 11 6.60 41.83 29.56
CA LEU A 11 6.26 40.42 29.72
C LEU A 11 6.08 39.72 28.36
N ALA A 12 5.46 40.38 27.38
CA ALA A 12 5.39 39.90 26.00
C ALA A 12 6.78 39.80 25.35
N MET A 13 7.69 40.75 25.61
CA MET A 13 9.09 40.65 25.18
C MET A 13 9.82 39.47 25.84
N PHE A 14 9.65 39.24 27.15
CA PHE A 14 10.30 38.11 27.83
C PHE A 14 9.77 36.75 27.34
N LEU A 15 8.49 36.66 26.99
CA LEU A 15 7.90 35.47 26.37
C LEU A 15 8.44 35.23 24.95
N LEU A 16 8.59 36.28 24.14
CA LEU A 16 9.21 36.21 22.80
C LEU A 16 10.73 35.94 22.82
N ILE A 17 11.42 36.34 23.89
CA ILE A 17 12.87 36.08 24.06
C ILE A 17 13.11 34.64 24.52
N GLY A 18 12.19 34.05 25.30
CA GLY A 18 12.30 32.66 25.76
C GLY A 18 12.21 31.64 24.64
N SER A 19 11.37 31.88 23.62
CA SER A 19 11.25 30.99 22.45
C SER A 19 12.46 31.04 21.52
N ALA A 20 13.21 32.16 21.49
CA ALA A 20 14.36 32.34 20.62
C ALA A 20 15.62 31.50 21.02
N PHE A 21 15.62 30.85 22.18
CA PHE A 21 16.74 30.03 22.65
C PHE A 21 16.50 28.52 22.54
N ALA A 22 15.26 28.08 22.37
CA ALA A 22 14.94 26.67 22.26
C ALA A 22 14.98 26.26 20.78
N GLN A 23 15.79 25.26 20.46
CA GLN A 23 15.98 24.77 19.10
C GLN A 23 15.13 23.53 18.86
N VAL A 24 14.67 23.37 17.61
CA VAL A 24 14.09 22.12 17.13
C VAL A 24 14.94 21.58 15.98
N ASP A 25 15.40 20.34 16.14
CA ASP A 25 16.11 19.59 15.12
C ASP A 25 15.15 18.61 14.45
N VAL A 26 15.11 18.65 13.12
CA VAL A 26 14.26 17.80 12.28
C VAL A 26 15.16 16.96 11.38
N TYR A 27 15.00 15.65 11.42
CA TYR A 27 15.81 14.71 10.65
C TYR A 27 14.94 14.05 9.59
N TYR A 28 15.26 14.25 8.33
CA TYR A 28 14.62 13.63 7.19
C TYR A 28 15.43 12.41 6.75
N GLY A 29 14.83 11.24 6.92
CA GLY A 29 15.41 9.97 6.55
C GLY A 29 16.33 9.35 7.60
N GLY A 30 16.84 8.17 7.25
CA GLY A 30 17.65 7.37 8.15
C GLY A 30 16.81 6.76 9.28
N TYR A 31 17.48 6.38 10.36
CA TYR A 31 16.83 5.88 11.57
C TYR A 31 17.69 6.13 12.80
N PHE A 32 17.12 5.98 13.99
CA PHE A 32 17.83 6.12 15.25
C PHE A 32 17.99 4.78 15.97
N THR A 33 19.17 4.53 16.51
CA THR A 33 19.41 3.49 17.53
C THR A 33 19.75 4.19 18.84
N GLY A 34 18.75 4.37 19.71
CA GLY A 34 18.88 5.26 20.87
C GLY A 34 19.03 6.71 20.40
N THR A 35 20.13 7.37 20.76
CA THR A 35 20.42 8.76 20.36
C THR A 35 21.34 8.88 19.15
N VAL A 36 21.76 7.75 18.54
CA VAL A 36 22.65 7.75 17.39
C VAL A 36 21.81 7.75 16.11
N TRP A 37 22.01 8.76 15.26
CA TRP A 37 21.40 8.84 13.94
C TRP A 37 22.22 8.05 12.92
N HIS A 38 21.55 7.14 12.22
CA HIS A 38 22.08 6.43 11.06
C HIS A 38 21.53 7.15 9.82
N ASP A 39 22.36 7.99 9.21
CA ASP A 39 22.01 8.98 8.19
C ASP A 39 21.95 8.40 6.77
N THR A 40 21.52 7.15 6.60
CA THR A 40 21.42 6.52 5.27
C THR A 40 20.04 5.93 5.05
N ILE A 41 19.45 6.21 3.89
CA ILE A 41 18.25 5.56 3.35
C ILE A 41 18.67 4.71 2.16
N ASN A 42 18.13 3.49 2.07
CA ASN A 42 18.26 2.69 0.87
C ASN A 42 17.17 3.08 -0.12
N GLY A 43 17.57 3.68 -1.23
CA GLY A 43 16.72 3.92 -2.38
C GLY A 43 16.73 2.70 -3.29
N LYS A 44 15.56 2.21 -3.67
CA LYS A 44 15.42 1.20 -4.72
C LYS A 44 15.20 1.89 -6.05
N ASP A 45 15.58 1.24 -7.14
CA ASP A 45 15.37 1.79 -8.47
C ASP A 45 13.87 1.83 -8.81
N ASN A 46 13.40 2.94 -9.39
CA ASN A 46 12.00 3.15 -9.78
C ASN A 46 10.93 2.80 -8.72
N ALA A 47 11.23 3.01 -7.44
CA ALA A 47 10.43 2.50 -6.33
C ALA A 47 9.98 3.61 -5.38
N ASN A 48 8.90 3.32 -4.64
CA ASN A 48 8.50 4.13 -3.50
C ASN A 48 9.42 3.86 -2.31
N VAL A 49 10.03 4.91 -1.77
CA VAL A 49 10.97 4.86 -0.65
C VAL A 49 10.46 5.71 0.50
N ASN A 50 10.47 5.12 1.70
CA ASN A 50 10.08 5.81 2.92
C ASN A 50 11.17 6.79 3.37
N VAL A 51 10.76 8.01 3.68
CA VAL A 51 11.58 9.07 4.28
C VAL A 51 10.96 9.39 5.64
N PRO A 52 11.31 8.64 6.70
CA PRO A 52 10.81 8.91 8.04
C PRO A 52 11.34 10.26 8.53
N VAL A 53 10.53 10.99 9.28
CA VAL A 53 10.91 12.27 9.84
C VAL A 53 10.87 12.20 11.35
N TYR A 54 12.02 12.45 11.94
CA TYR A 54 12.23 12.49 13.39
C TYR A 54 12.39 13.92 13.86
N ILE A 55 11.96 14.18 15.09
CA ILE A 55 12.30 15.43 15.77
C ILE A 55 13.00 15.19 17.10
N ILE A 56 13.86 16.13 17.44
CA ILE A 56 14.49 16.28 18.73
C ILE A 56 14.38 17.76 19.10
N MET A 57 14.01 18.03 20.34
CA MET A 57 13.72 19.38 20.80
C MET A 57 14.48 19.70 22.08
N ASP A 58 14.83 20.96 22.26
CA ASP A 58 15.27 21.47 23.57
C ASP A 58 14.17 21.25 24.63
N PRO A 59 14.52 20.90 25.89
CA PRO A 59 13.55 20.68 26.97
C PRO A 59 12.60 21.85 27.28
N THR A 60 12.90 23.04 26.76
CA THR A 60 12.09 24.25 26.92
C THR A 60 11.26 24.62 25.69
N ALA A 61 11.37 23.85 24.59
CA ALA A 61 10.56 24.04 23.40
C ALA A 61 9.21 23.31 23.53
N TYR A 62 8.13 23.99 23.11
CA TYR A 62 6.77 23.44 23.10
C TYR A 62 6.12 23.79 21.76
N VAL A 63 6.10 22.83 20.84
CA VAL A 63 5.57 23.06 19.49
C VAL A 63 4.09 22.70 19.43
N ALA A 64 3.31 23.60 18.84
CA ALA A 64 1.88 23.43 18.58
C ALA A 64 1.45 23.95 17.20
N ASP A 65 2.40 24.43 16.40
CA ASP A 65 2.22 24.78 15.00
C ASP A 65 3.48 24.33 14.25
N CYS A 66 3.33 23.57 13.17
CA CYS A 66 4.46 23.17 12.35
C CYS A 66 4.12 23.10 10.87
N HIS A 67 5.07 23.55 10.06
CA HIS A 67 5.12 23.35 8.62
C HIS A 67 6.44 22.66 8.28
N LEU A 68 6.32 21.45 7.74
CA LEU A 68 7.45 20.58 7.41
C LEU A 68 7.39 20.24 5.92
N PRO A 69 8.09 21.01 5.06
CA PRO A 69 8.22 20.70 3.65
C PRO A 69 9.45 19.83 3.36
N LEU A 70 9.26 18.74 2.63
CA LEU A 70 10.34 17.96 2.04
C LEU A 70 10.56 18.40 0.59
N GLY A 71 11.76 18.89 0.28
CA GLY A 71 12.21 19.15 -1.08
C GLY A 71 13.06 18.01 -1.61
N VAL A 72 12.87 17.61 -2.87
CA VAL A 72 13.68 16.58 -3.52
C VAL A 72 14.08 16.99 -4.94
N SER A 73 15.19 16.45 -5.42
CA SER A 73 15.71 16.78 -6.75
C SER A 73 15.05 15.93 -7.85
N ASP A 74 14.60 16.60 -8.91
CA ASP A 74 14.02 16.01 -10.13
C ASP A 74 15.00 15.08 -10.86
N THR A 75 16.29 15.14 -10.52
CA THR A 75 17.29 14.20 -11.07
C THR A 75 17.06 12.79 -10.55
N TYR A 76 16.59 12.65 -9.31
CA TYR A 76 16.53 11.36 -8.62
C TYR A 76 15.11 10.90 -8.33
N PHE A 77 14.15 11.83 -8.28
CA PHE A 77 12.76 11.55 -7.91
C PHE A 77 11.82 12.29 -8.85
N ASP A 78 10.64 11.73 -9.09
CA ASP A 78 9.58 12.37 -9.88
C ASP A 78 8.32 12.68 -9.08
N ALA A 79 8.16 12.10 -7.89
CA ALA A 79 6.99 12.30 -7.05
C ALA A 79 7.27 12.15 -5.56
N ILE A 80 6.43 12.80 -4.76
CA ILE A 80 6.25 12.55 -3.33
C ILE A 80 4.77 12.14 -3.14
N PRO A 81 4.35 10.89 -3.34
CA PRO A 81 2.93 10.53 -3.35
C PRO A 81 2.24 10.72 -1.98
N GLN A 82 1.40 11.75 -1.85
CA GLN A 82 0.68 12.06 -0.61
C GLN A 82 -0.16 10.92 -0.07
N SER A 83 -0.80 10.12 -0.94
CA SER A 83 -1.61 8.99 -0.53
C SER A 83 -0.82 7.89 0.19
N LEU A 84 0.51 7.89 0.04
CA LEU A 84 1.41 6.95 0.71
C LEU A 84 2.11 7.56 1.93
N CYS A 85 2.04 8.89 2.08
CA CYS A 85 2.63 9.57 3.23
C CYS A 85 1.73 9.36 4.47
N THR A 86 2.36 9.21 5.63
CA THR A 86 1.65 8.94 6.89
C THR A 86 2.16 9.83 8.01
N PHE A 87 1.35 10.01 9.05
CA PHE A 87 1.74 10.68 10.28
C PHE A 87 1.25 9.88 11.48
N SER A 88 1.97 10.03 12.59
CA SER A 88 1.74 9.27 13.82
C SER A 88 1.34 10.19 14.96
N TYR A 89 1.02 9.62 16.12
CA TYR A 89 0.94 10.39 17.35
C TYR A 89 2.23 11.22 17.54
N PRO A 90 2.15 12.52 17.88
CA PRO A 90 0.97 13.23 18.38
C PRO A 90 0.04 13.86 17.33
N PHE A 91 0.41 13.92 16.05
CA PHE A 91 -0.36 14.60 15.01
C PHE A 91 -1.75 14.02 14.77
N THR A 92 -1.93 12.72 15.02
CA THR A 92 -3.26 12.07 14.95
C THR A 92 -4.24 12.58 16.01
N ALA A 93 -3.77 13.34 17.00
CA ALA A 93 -4.56 13.92 18.07
C ALA A 93 -4.55 15.46 18.05
N TRP A 94 -4.04 16.08 16.99
CA TRP A 94 -4.07 17.53 16.79
C TRP A 94 -5.36 17.96 16.09
N ASP A 95 -5.72 19.25 16.20
CA ASP A 95 -6.95 19.79 15.59
C ASP A 95 -6.91 19.72 14.06
N ASP A 96 -5.74 19.96 13.47
CA ASP A 96 -5.45 19.71 12.06
C ASP A 96 -4.05 19.14 11.89
N ALA A 97 -3.94 18.15 11.02
CA ALA A 97 -2.70 17.53 10.60
C ALA A 97 -2.93 16.96 9.21
N SER A 98 -2.33 17.58 8.21
CA SER A 98 -2.55 17.18 6.82
C SER A 98 -1.34 17.45 5.94
N PHE A 99 -1.17 16.56 4.97
CA PHE A 99 -0.32 16.84 3.82
C PHE A 99 -1.06 17.78 2.88
N LEU A 100 -0.36 18.77 2.36
CA LEU A 100 -0.93 19.69 1.38
C LEU A 100 -1.13 18.98 0.05
N ASN A 101 -2.28 19.25 -0.56
CA ASN A 101 -2.74 18.60 -1.80
C ASN A 101 -1.90 18.96 -3.03
N ALA A 102 -1.06 19.99 -2.94
CA ALA A 102 -0.22 20.44 -4.04
C ALA A 102 1.19 19.89 -3.90
N PHE A 103 1.63 19.23 -4.96
CA PHE A 103 3.05 19.05 -5.24
C PHE A 103 3.58 20.32 -5.86
N GLU A 104 4.52 20.97 -5.20
CA GLU A 104 4.98 22.28 -5.62
C GLU A 104 6.29 22.15 -6.40
N THR A 105 6.30 22.63 -7.64
CA THR A 105 7.49 22.60 -8.50
C THR A 105 8.24 23.93 -8.43
N SER A 106 9.30 24.09 -9.22
CA SER A 106 9.97 25.39 -9.40
C SER A 106 9.18 26.33 -10.30
N PRO A 107 8.98 27.62 -9.92
CA PRO A 107 9.01 28.19 -8.57
C PRO A 107 7.80 27.77 -7.71
N PRO A 108 7.88 27.79 -6.36
CA PRO A 108 8.86 28.51 -5.53
C PRO A 108 10.16 27.74 -5.21
N ASN A 109 10.23 26.45 -5.53
CA ASN A 109 11.45 25.67 -5.34
C ASN A 109 12.56 26.09 -6.31
N PRO A 110 13.85 25.80 -6.02
CA PRO A 110 14.94 25.97 -6.99
C PRO A 110 14.68 25.17 -8.28
N PRO A 111 15.20 25.61 -9.45
CA PRO A 111 15.08 24.84 -10.69
C PRO A 111 15.59 23.40 -10.54
N GLY A 112 14.82 22.41 -11.03
CA GLY A 112 15.14 20.98 -10.89
C GLY A 112 14.82 20.40 -9.51
N TRP A 113 13.97 21.07 -8.74
CA TRP A 113 13.47 20.61 -7.45
C TRP A 113 11.96 20.83 -7.34
N HIS A 114 11.34 19.93 -6.59
CA HIS A 114 9.95 20.04 -6.15
C HIS A 114 9.82 19.69 -4.67
N SER A 115 8.67 20.03 -4.08
CA SER A 115 8.42 19.80 -2.67
C SER A 115 6.99 19.33 -2.39
N ARG A 116 6.84 18.71 -1.22
CA ARG A 116 5.53 18.49 -0.60
C ARG A 116 5.59 18.90 0.85
N SER A 117 4.49 19.52 1.30
CA SER A 117 4.38 20.07 2.64
C SER A 117 3.47 19.23 3.51
N PHE A 118 3.87 19.06 4.76
CA PHE A 118 3.00 18.72 5.88
C PHE A 118 2.72 19.98 6.70
N LEU A 119 1.46 20.17 7.11
CA LEU A 119 1.02 21.21 8.04
C LEU A 119 0.32 20.54 9.22
N GLY A 120 0.65 20.96 10.44
CA GLY A 120 -0.09 20.58 11.63
C GLY A 120 -0.26 21.76 12.57
N PHE A 121 -1.44 21.90 13.18
CA PHE A 121 -1.67 22.85 14.26
C PHE A 121 -2.54 22.27 15.37
N ALA A 122 -2.23 22.68 16.60
CA ALA A 122 -2.99 22.43 17.81
C ALA A 122 -3.44 23.79 18.37
N ASP A 123 -4.72 24.12 18.22
CA ASP A 123 -5.32 25.37 18.70
C ASP A 123 -5.57 25.30 20.22
N LEU A 124 -5.53 26.47 20.87
CA LEU A 124 -5.95 26.66 22.25
C LEU A 124 -7.48 26.69 22.41
N GLY A 125 -8.21 26.88 21.31
CA GLY A 125 -9.69 26.87 21.28
C GLY A 125 -10.31 25.47 21.20
N GLY A 126 -9.52 24.44 20.91
CA GLY A 126 -9.94 23.06 20.68
C GLY A 126 -9.98 22.16 21.93
N GLY A 127 -9.94 20.85 21.70
CA GLY A 127 -9.80 19.85 22.76
C GLY A 127 -8.42 19.89 23.43
N SER A 128 -8.16 18.99 24.39
CA SER A 128 -6.81 18.86 24.96
C SER A 128 -5.87 18.24 23.94
N ASN A 129 -5.05 19.06 23.28
CA ASN A 129 -4.04 18.60 22.32
C ASN A 129 -2.73 18.20 23.02
N PRO A 130 -2.09 17.08 22.64
CA PRO A 130 -0.77 16.74 23.13
C PRO A 130 0.29 17.66 22.53
N TYR A 131 1.13 18.26 23.37
CA TYR A 131 2.28 19.04 22.92
C TYR A 131 3.31 18.14 22.22
N LEU A 132 3.94 18.65 21.15
CA LEU A 132 5.23 18.12 20.69
C LEU A 132 6.27 18.60 21.71
N HIS A 133 6.77 17.68 22.52
CA HIS A 133 7.92 17.90 23.40
C HIS A 133 8.68 16.59 23.52
N PHE A 134 9.65 16.41 22.63
CA PHE A 134 10.44 15.19 22.51
C PHE A 134 11.93 15.51 22.63
N THR A 135 12.50 15.23 23.81
CA THR A 135 13.95 15.34 24.05
C THR A 135 14.73 14.11 23.54
N GLU A 136 14.01 13.07 23.12
CA GLU A 136 14.56 11.88 22.45
C GLU A 136 14.05 11.82 21.00
N PRO A 137 14.82 11.25 20.06
CA PRO A 137 14.42 11.15 18.66
C PRO A 137 13.07 10.45 18.53
N THR A 138 12.07 11.20 18.06
CA THR A 138 10.71 10.69 17.93
C THR A 138 10.25 10.83 16.49
N GLN A 139 9.86 9.70 15.86
CA GLN A 139 9.30 9.71 14.52
C GLN A 139 7.88 10.29 14.56
N ILE A 140 7.66 11.37 13.84
CA ILE A 140 6.38 12.09 13.87
C ILE A 140 5.60 11.93 12.57
N LEU A 141 6.30 11.76 11.44
CA LEU A 141 5.69 11.55 10.13
C LEU A 141 6.60 10.72 9.23
N ASN A 142 6.05 10.30 8.10
CA ASN A 142 6.75 9.60 7.05
C ASN A 142 6.33 10.17 5.70
N PHE A 143 7.28 10.76 4.99
CA PHE A 143 7.11 11.04 3.56
C PHE A 143 7.40 9.77 2.77
N VAL A 144 6.82 9.69 1.58
CA VAL A 144 7.19 8.68 0.59
C VAL A 144 7.64 9.43 -0.66
N VAL A 145 8.80 9.06 -1.19
CA VAL A 145 9.35 9.58 -2.45
C VAL A 145 9.35 8.45 -3.48
N HIS A 146 9.15 8.78 -4.76
CA HIS A 146 9.28 7.82 -5.85
C HIS A 146 10.57 8.10 -6.60
N THR A 147 11.49 7.13 -6.62
CA THR A 147 12.76 7.24 -7.34
C THR A 147 12.55 7.07 -8.84
N LEU A 148 13.41 7.70 -9.64
CA LEU A 148 13.42 7.51 -11.10
C LEU A 148 14.16 6.21 -11.49
N PRO A 149 13.82 5.58 -12.63
CA PRO A 149 14.60 4.47 -13.21
C PRO A 149 16.05 4.88 -13.44
N ASP A 150 17.03 4.07 -13.04
CA ASP A 150 18.46 4.35 -13.03
C ASP A 150 18.99 4.64 -14.44
N PRO A 151 19.02 5.90 -14.90
CA PRO A 151 19.43 6.22 -16.25
C PRO A 151 20.96 6.37 -16.33
N GLY A 152 21.64 6.36 -15.18
CA GLY A 152 23.02 6.83 -15.01
C GLY A 152 23.96 5.82 -14.35
N GLY A 153 23.49 4.63 -13.98
CA GLY A 153 24.26 3.64 -13.23
C GLY A 153 24.54 4.08 -11.79
N TRP A 154 23.56 4.71 -11.14
CA TRP A 154 23.62 5.18 -9.76
C TRP A 154 23.60 4.04 -8.74
N THR A 155 23.09 2.87 -9.13
CA THR A 155 23.09 1.67 -8.30
C THR A 155 24.46 1.38 -7.69
N GLY A 156 24.50 1.22 -6.37
CA GLY A 156 25.71 0.99 -5.57
C GLY A 156 26.38 2.26 -5.04
N ASN A 157 25.87 3.45 -5.37
CA ASN A 157 26.42 4.72 -4.91
C ASN A 157 25.51 5.41 -3.87
N ALA A 158 26.14 6.14 -2.95
CA ALA A 158 25.46 7.00 -1.98
C ALA A 158 25.59 8.47 -2.38
N PHE A 159 24.47 9.19 -2.43
CA PHE A 159 24.43 10.62 -2.74
C PHE A 159 23.93 11.42 -1.54
N SER A 160 24.59 12.56 -1.30
CA SER A 160 24.10 13.60 -0.40
C SER A 160 23.49 14.75 -1.22
N GLY A 161 22.65 15.58 -0.57
CA GLY A 161 22.08 16.76 -1.20
C GLY A 161 21.00 16.47 -2.25
N ILE A 162 20.35 15.31 -2.18
CA ILE A 162 19.19 14.99 -3.03
C ILE A 162 17.85 15.26 -2.34
N LEU A 163 17.88 15.43 -1.02
CA LEU A 163 16.83 15.98 -0.19
C LEU A 163 17.29 17.36 0.32
N GLN A 164 16.37 18.29 0.48
CA GLN A 164 16.63 19.61 1.05
C GLN A 164 15.35 20.22 1.63
N ASP A 165 15.46 21.45 2.17
CA ASP A 165 14.32 22.24 2.57
C ASP A 165 13.38 22.47 1.38
N GLY A 166 12.17 21.92 1.46
CA GLY A 166 11.14 22.27 0.50
C GLY A 166 10.63 23.69 0.72
N VAL A 167 10.06 24.30 -0.31
CA VAL A 167 9.33 25.58 -0.18
C VAL A 167 7.89 25.39 -0.62
N SER A 168 6.95 25.89 0.19
CA SER A 168 5.57 26.08 -0.20
C SER A 168 5.31 27.54 -0.61
N SER A 169 4.54 27.71 -1.67
CA SER A 169 4.09 29.00 -2.18
C SER A 169 3.17 29.73 -1.21
N THR A 170 2.53 28.99 -0.30
CA THR A 170 1.62 29.53 0.70
C THR A 170 2.29 29.70 2.07
N LEU A 171 3.15 28.76 2.47
CA LEU A 171 3.67 28.68 3.84
C LEU A 171 5.18 28.98 3.98
N GLY A 172 5.94 28.98 2.88
CA GLY A 172 7.38 29.21 2.91
C GLY A 172 8.20 27.94 3.16
N GLY A 173 9.31 28.05 3.88
CA GLY A 173 10.18 26.92 4.24
C GLY A 173 9.78 26.28 5.59
N PRO A 174 10.61 25.35 6.12
CA PRO A 174 10.35 24.72 7.40
C PRO A 174 10.14 25.73 8.53
N ALA A 175 9.07 25.54 9.32
CA ALA A 175 8.71 26.43 10.41
C ALA A 175 8.09 25.65 11.58
N MET A 176 8.42 26.05 12.81
CA MET A 176 7.80 25.53 14.02
C MET A 176 7.53 26.65 15.02
N GLY A 177 6.36 26.59 15.65
CA GLY A 177 5.83 27.62 16.51
C GLY A 177 5.12 27.05 17.74
N ASP A 178 4.95 27.91 18.73
CA ASP A 178 4.09 27.63 19.86
C ASP A 178 2.61 27.87 19.52
N THR A 179 1.74 27.65 20.50
CA THR A 179 0.28 27.81 20.39
C THR A 179 -0.19 29.24 20.07
N LEU A 180 0.70 30.24 20.05
CA LEU A 180 0.34 31.62 19.72
C LEU A 180 0.49 31.94 18.22
N GLY A 181 0.80 30.94 17.38
CA GLY A 181 0.60 30.98 15.93
C GLY A 181 1.64 31.79 15.16
N GLY A 182 2.90 31.79 15.61
CA GLY A 182 4.02 32.34 14.85
C GLY A 182 5.23 31.40 14.86
N PRO A 183 6.09 31.44 13.82
CA PRO A 183 7.37 30.72 13.83
C PRO A 183 8.20 31.21 15.02
N GLY A 184 8.27 30.38 16.05
CA GLY A 184 8.78 30.75 17.37
C GLY A 184 10.15 30.16 17.66
N TYR A 185 10.44 29.01 17.06
CA TYR A 185 11.65 28.24 17.31
C TYR A 185 12.53 28.16 16.06
N PRO A 186 13.85 28.41 16.19
CA PRO A 186 14.81 28.07 15.15
C PRO A 186 14.72 26.58 14.80
N VAL A 187 14.49 26.29 13.52
CA VAL A 187 14.46 24.92 12.99
C VAL A 187 15.79 24.63 12.30
N THR A 188 16.42 23.53 12.69
CA THR A 188 17.58 22.98 11.99
C THR A 188 17.19 21.65 11.36
N THR A 189 17.38 21.53 10.06
CA THR A 189 17.04 20.34 9.29
C THR A 189 18.28 19.53 8.94
N HIS A 190 18.18 18.22 9.08
CA HIS A 190 19.21 17.26 8.74
C HIS A 190 18.66 16.28 7.70
N TYR A 191 19.48 15.93 6.71
CA TYR A 191 19.07 15.09 5.58
C TYR A 191 19.96 13.86 5.49
N ALA A 192 19.34 12.69 5.43
CA ALA A 192 20.05 11.45 5.21
C ALA A 192 20.61 11.37 3.77
N TRP A 193 21.67 10.58 3.63
CA TRP A 193 22.23 10.15 2.37
C TRP A 193 21.33 9.07 1.76
N PHE A 194 21.29 9.03 0.43
CA PHE A 194 20.52 8.04 -0.31
C PHE A 194 21.46 7.07 -1.00
N LEU A 195 21.43 5.82 -0.57
CA LEU A 195 22.14 4.72 -1.19
C LEU A 195 21.22 4.03 -2.19
N PHE A 196 21.49 4.23 -3.49
CA PHE A 196 20.71 3.56 -4.52
C PHE A 196 21.15 2.10 -4.64
N SER A 197 20.19 1.20 -4.62
CA SER A 197 20.38 -0.24 -4.73
C SER A 197 19.45 -0.78 -5.81
N ALA A 198 19.86 -1.87 -6.46
CA ALA A 198 19.02 -2.51 -7.47
C ALA A 198 17.68 -2.93 -6.86
N ASN A 199 16.61 -2.73 -7.63
CA ASN A 199 15.33 -3.39 -7.39
C ASN A 199 15.43 -4.84 -7.86
N SER A 200 14.81 -5.75 -7.13
CA SER A 200 14.81 -7.18 -7.36
C SER A 200 13.39 -7.60 -7.67
N ALA A 201 13.19 -8.27 -8.80
CA ALA A 201 11.88 -8.80 -9.12
C ALA A 201 11.31 -9.68 -8.00
N PRO A 202 9.98 -9.70 -7.80
CA PRO A 202 9.35 -10.58 -6.82
C PRO A 202 9.72 -12.04 -7.07
N THR A 203 9.76 -12.85 -6.01
CA THR A 203 9.94 -14.28 -6.10
C THR A 203 8.62 -14.98 -5.93
N ILE A 204 8.15 -15.64 -6.99
CA ILE A 204 6.95 -16.47 -6.98
C ILE A 204 7.31 -17.95 -7.05
N THR A 205 6.85 -18.74 -6.08
CA THR A 205 6.86 -20.19 -6.18
C THR A 205 5.52 -20.65 -6.72
N CYS A 206 5.55 -21.28 -7.89
CA CYS A 206 4.33 -21.66 -8.58
C CYS A 206 3.52 -22.67 -7.76
N PRO A 207 2.22 -22.40 -7.48
CA PRO A 207 1.41 -23.35 -6.73
C PRO A 207 1.25 -24.64 -7.53
N THR A 208 1.31 -25.76 -6.82
CA THR A 208 0.94 -27.06 -7.40
C THR A 208 -0.56 -27.26 -7.21
N LEU A 209 -1.32 -27.16 -8.29
CA LEU A 209 -2.74 -27.47 -8.27
C LEU A 209 -2.97 -28.97 -8.50
N PRO A 210 -3.93 -29.61 -7.80
CA PRO A 210 -4.32 -30.99 -8.07
C PRO A 210 -4.88 -31.16 -9.49
N ALA A 211 -4.64 -32.33 -10.09
CA ALA A 211 -5.13 -32.66 -11.44
C ALA A 211 -6.66 -32.73 -11.56
N ASP A 212 -7.37 -32.90 -10.45
CA ASP A 212 -8.83 -33.02 -10.38
C ASP A 212 -9.49 -31.78 -9.74
N PHE A 213 -8.80 -30.64 -9.77
CA PHE A 213 -9.28 -29.43 -9.13
C PHE A 213 -10.48 -28.84 -9.90
N CYS A 214 -11.63 -28.77 -9.25
CA CYS A 214 -12.90 -28.26 -9.77
C CYS A 214 -13.59 -27.41 -8.69
N GLY A 215 -13.87 -26.14 -8.99
CA GLY A 215 -14.59 -25.22 -8.09
C GLY A 215 -13.70 -24.25 -7.31
N HIS A 216 -14.26 -23.63 -6.26
CA HIS A 216 -13.56 -22.69 -5.37
C HIS A 216 -12.21 -23.27 -4.92
N ALA A 217 -11.14 -22.50 -5.07
CA ALA A 217 -9.95 -22.73 -4.24
C ALA A 217 -10.34 -22.50 -2.79
N TYR A 218 -10.45 -23.60 -2.06
CA TYR A 218 -10.38 -23.56 -0.62
C TYR A 218 -9.05 -22.94 -0.19
N SER A 219 -9.05 -22.35 1.00
CA SER A 219 -7.90 -21.82 1.75
C SER A 219 -6.68 -22.75 1.84
N ASP A 220 -6.79 -24.00 1.39
CA ASP A 220 -5.78 -25.03 1.45
C ASP A 220 -4.70 -24.89 0.36
N TYR A 221 -4.94 -24.06 -0.67
CA TYR A 221 -3.99 -23.78 -1.76
C TYR A 221 -3.52 -22.32 -1.77
N VAL A 222 -3.25 -21.77 -0.59
CA VAL A 222 -2.60 -20.47 -0.48
C VAL A 222 -1.16 -20.58 -0.96
N PHE A 223 -0.79 -19.70 -1.89
CA PHE A 223 0.58 -19.48 -2.29
C PHE A 223 0.98 -18.05 -1.94
N CYS A 224 2.28 -17.85 -1.77
CA CYS A 224 2.84 -16.57 -1.42
C CYS A 224 3.86 -16.12 -2.45
N VAL A 225 3.98 -14.81 -2.56
CA VAL A 225 4.98 -14.10 -3.35
C VAL A 225 5.73 -13.21 -2.39
N ASP A 226 7.06 -13.32 -2.42
CA ASP A 226 7.95 -12.55 -1.57
C ASP A 226 8.73 -11.56 -2.42
N ASP A 227 8.95 -10.37 -1.89
CA ASP A 227 9.87 -9.39 -2.44
C ASP A 227 10.86 -8.98 -1.35
N VAL A 228 12.15 -9.14 -1.65
CA VAL A 228 13.25 -8.83 -0.73
C VAL A 228 13.40 -7.34 -0.49
N ASP A 229 12.83 -6.51 -1.37
CA ASP A 229 12.93 -5.05 -1.32
C ASP A 229 11.80 -4.42 -0.50
N GLY A 230 10.79 -5.20 -0.11
CA GLY A 230 9.74 -4.74 0.78
C GLY A 230 8.64 -3.95 0.08
N ASN A 231 8.52 -4.03 -1.24
CA ASN A 231 7.51 -3.31 -2.01
C ASN A 231 6.14 -4.01 -1.92
N MET A 232 5.06 -3.25 -2.12
CA MET A 232 3.71 -3.83 -2.17
C MET A 232 3.52 -4.63 -3.46
N ILE A 233 3.05 -5.87 -3.35
CA ILE A 233 2.93 -6.77 -4.50
C ILE A 233 1.49 -6.82 -5.00
N THR A 234 1.33 -6.71 -6.32
CA THR A 234 0.07 -6.96 -7.04
C THR A 234 0.18 -8.27 -7.80
N VAL A 235 -0.75 -9.19 -7.57
CA VAL A 235 -0.78 -10.50 -8.23
C VAL A 235 -2.00 -10.58 -9.15
N THR A 236 -1.76 -11.04 -10.38
CA THR A 236 -2.80 -11.29 -11.38
C THR A 236 -2.68 -12.69 -11.97
N SER A 237 -3.74 -13.18 -12.60
CA SER A 237 -3.70 -14.45 -13.31
C SER A 237 -4.35 -14.35 -14.68
N SER A 238 -3.82 -15.10 -15.64
CA SER A 238 -4.39 -15.19 -16.99
C SER A 238 -5.75 -15.89 -17.02
N HIS A 239 -6.08 -16.68 -15.99
CA HIS A 239 -7.34 -17.40 -15.84
C HIS A 239 -7.80 -17.39 -14.39
N GLY A 240 -9.12 -17.39 -14.18
CA GLY A 240 -9.68 -17.29 -12.83
C GLY A 240 -9.51 -15.90 -12.22
N THR A 241 -9.88 -15.79 -10.95
CA THR A 241 -9.74 -14.58 -10.14
C THR A 241 -8.75 -14.83 -9.02
N VAL A 242 -7.85 -13.89 -8.79
CA VAL A 242 -6.92 -13.91 -7.67
C VAL A 242 -7.65 -13.41 -6.42
N VAL A 243 -7.67 -14.19 -5.34
CA VAL A 243 -8.22 -13.78 -4.05
C VAL A 243 -7.08 -13.57 -3.07
N THR A 244 -6.95 -12.34 -2.57
CA THR A 244 -5.92 -11.97 -1.59
C THR A 244 -6.34 -12.38 -0.19
N VAL A 245 -5.43 -13.04 0.53
CA VAL A 245 -5.56 -13.36 1.96
C VAL A 245 -4.82 -12.33 2.80
N THR A 246 -3.59 -12.01 2.41
CA THR A 246 -2.74 -11.03 3.08
C THR A 246 -1.93 -10.26 2.04
N ASN A 247 -1.75 -8.96 2.27
CA ASN A 247 -0.89 -8.12 1.45
C ASN A 247 -0.20 -7.10 2.35
N GLU A 248 1.05 -7.39 2.68
CA GLU A 248 1.93 -6.55 3.49
C GLU A 248 3.14 -6.14 2.63
N PRO A 249 3.86 -5.06 2.97
CA PRO A 249 5.07 -4.68 2.25
C PRO A 249 6.07 -5.84 2.18
N GLY A 250 6.46 -6.24 0.96
CA GLY A 250 7.38 -7.35 0.68
C GLY A 250 6.74 -8.73 0.70
N HIS A 251 5.46 -8.87 1.00
CA HIS A 251 4.84 -10.18 1.18
C HIS A 251 3.35 -10.20 0.81
N TRP A 252 3.01 -11.03 -0.16
CA TRP A 252 1.64 -11.26 -0.57
C TRP A 252 1.29 -12.74 -0.46
N CYS A 253 0.11 -13.08 0.05
CA CYS A 253 -0.42 -14.43 0.00
C CYS A 253 -1.88 -14.44 -0.45
N GLY A 254 -2.25 -15.47 -1.21
CA GLY A 254 -3.60 -15.65 -1.72
C GLY A 254 -3.79 -16.95 -2.48
N TYR A 255 -4.91 -17.07 -3.18
CA TYR A 255 -5.27 -18.27 -3.94
C TYR A 255 -6.00 -17.91 -5.24
N LEU A 256 -6.10 -18.88 -6.17
CA LEU A 256 -6.79 -18.72 -7.46
C LEU A 256 -8.17 -19.34 -7.42
N ASP A 257 -9.22 -18.56 -7.68
CA ASP A 257 -10.59 -19.06 -7.84
C ASP A 257 -10.94 -19.19 -9.33
N PHE A 258 -11.35 -20.39 -9.74
CA PHE A 258 -11.72 -20.72 -11.11
C PHE A 258 -13.23 -20.93 -11.28
N CYS A 259 -14.06 -20.47 -10.35
CA CYS A 259 -15.51 -20.62 -10.46
C CYS A 259 -16.05 -20.02 -11.77
N GLY A 260 -16.75 -20.84 -12.56
CA GLY A 260 -17.32 -20.42 -13.85
C GLY A 260 -16.32 -20.33 -15.01
N VAL A 261 -15.05 -20.73 -14.82
CA VAL A 261 -14.03 -20.71 -15.87
C VAL A 261 -13.86 -22.11 -16.48
N ALA A 262 -14.05 -22.23 -17.79
CA ALA A 262 -13.79 -23.47 -18.51
C ALA A 262 -12.29 -23.62 -18.78
N LEU A 263 -11.66 -24.66 -18.24
CA LEU A 263 -10.22 -24.91 -18.37
C LEU A 263 -10.01 -26.29 -19.00
N ASN A 264 -9.53 -26.32 -20.24
CA ASN A 264 -9.24 -27.56 -20.96
C ASN A 264 -7.81 -27.53 -21.49
N ASN A 265 -6.90 -28.15 -20.73
CA ASN A 265 -5.48 -28.24 -21.06
C ASN A 265 -4.85 -26.87 -21.33
N VAL A 266 -5.08 -25.92 -20.43
CA VAL A 266 -4.58 -24.55 -20.53
C VAL A 266 -3.38 -24.32 -19.63
N ASN A 267 -2.52 -23.39 -20.02
CA ASN A 267 -1.44 -22.91 -19.19
C ASN A 267 -1.93 -21.68 -18.42
N ILE A 268 -1.95 -21.77 -17.09
CA ILE A 268 -2.29 -20.64 -16.22
C ILE A 268 -1.02 -19.88 -15.93
N VAL A 269 -1.00 -18.60 -16.25
CA VAL A 269 0.11 -17.69 -15.93
C VAL A 269 -0.31 -16.89 -14.71
N ILE A 270 0.55 -16.85 -13.70
CA ILE A 270 0.43 -15.97 -12.55
C ILE A 270 1.54 -14.93 -12.68
N ASP A 271 1.16 -13.66 -12.68
CA ASP A 271 2.08 -12.54 -12.77
C ASP A 271 2.05 -11.77 -11.44
N ALA A 272 3.22 -11.51 -10.89
CA ALA A 272 3.44 -10.67 -9.73
C ALA A 272 4.21 -9.40 -10.16
N TYR A 273 3.77 -8.25 -9.66
CA TYR A 273 4.33 -6.94 -9.96
C TYR A 273 4.50 -6.14 -8.66
N ASP A 274 5.69 -5.59 -8.43
CA ASP A 274 6.02 -4.80 -7.23
C ASP A 274 5.93 -3.27 -7.44
N GLY A 275 5.54 -2.83 -8.65
CA GLY A 275 5.58 -1.42 -9.05
C GLY A 275 6.72 -1.08 -10.01
N THR A 276 7.71 -1.96 -10.13
CA THR A 276 8.89 -1.79 -11.00
C THR A 276 9.13 -3.02 -11.87
N ASP A 277 9.31 -4.16 -11.23
CA ASP A 277 9.72 -5.42 -11.82
C ASP A 277 8.60 -6.46 -11.76
N HIS A 278 8.68 -7.42 -12.68
CA HIS A 278 7.71 -8.49 -12.81
C HIS A 278 8.37 -9.85 -12.63
N ALA A 279 7.64 -10.74 -11.98
CA ALA A 279 7.91 -12.16 -12.01
C ALA A 279 6.67 -12.92 -12.44
N SER A 280 6.87 -13.96 -13.23
CA SER A 280 5.80 -14.80 -13.72
C SER A 280 6.09 -16.26 -13.45
N CYS A 281 5.03 -17.02 -13.22
CA CYS A 281 5.09 -18.46 -13.07
C CYS A 281 3.96 -19.08 -13.90
N THR A 282 4.21 -20.25 -14.49
CA THR A 282 3.22 -20.94 -15.33
C THR A 282 2.88 -22.31 -14.76
N ILE A 283 1.60 -22.55 -14.51
CA ILE A 283 1.04 -23.87 -14.21
C ILE A 283 0.64 -24.50 -15.55
N ALA A 284 1.41 -25.50 -15.99
CA ALA A 284 1.23 -26.08 -17.31
C ALA A 284 0.17 -27.20 -17.33
N GLY A 285 -0.57 -27.28 -18.44
CA GLY A 285 -1.45 -28.41 -18.76
C GLY A 285 -2.60 -28.59 -17.76
N PHE A 286 -3.09 -27.50 -17.18
CA PHE A 286 -4.16 -27.57 -16.21
C PHE A 286 -5.49 -27.86 -16.91
N SER A 287 -6.22 -28.83 -16.38
CA SER A 287 -7.51 -29.23 -16.90
C SER A 287 -8.45 -29.54 -15.75
N THR A 288 -9.68 -29.05 -15.81
CA THR A 288 -10.73 -29.43 -14.86
C THR A 288 -11.41 -30.74 -15.26
N ASN A 289 -10.74 -31.61 -16.05
CA ASN A 289 -11.30 -32.84 -16.61
C ASN A 289 -11.59 -33.96 -15.57
N GLY A 290 -11.49 -33.66 -14.28
CA GLY A 290 -12.02 -34.54 -13.24
C GLY A 290 -13.54 -34.63 -13.36
N LEU A 291 -14.05 -35.83 -13.61
CA LEU A 291 -15.48 -36.12 -13.61
C LEU A 291 -16.06 -35.90 -12.19
N ILE A 292 -16.55 -34.70 -11.88
CA ILE A 292 -17.01 -34.39 -10.52
C ILE A 292 -18.40 -33.76 -10.58
N GLY A 293 -19.39 -34.64 -10.59
CA GLY A 293 -20.79 -34.28 -10.41
C GLY A 293 -21.69 -35.50 -10.59
N LYS A 294 -22.42 -35.89 -9.55
CA LYS A 294 -23.55 -36.80 -9.71
C LYS A 294 -24.71 -35.98 -10.26
N MET A 295 -24.92 -36.01 -11.56
CA MET A 295 -26.17 -35.50 -12.13
C MET A 295 -27.30 -36.46 -11.71
N VAL A 296 -28.23 -35.97 -10.90
CA VAL A 296 -29.46 -36.70 -10.60
C VAL A 296 -30.54 -36.11 -11.49
N ALA A 297 -30.98 -36.90 -12.46
CA ALA A 297 -32.20 -36.63 -13.21
C ALA A 297 -33.31 -37.47 -12.56
N ASP A 298 -34.38 -36.81 -12.11
CA ASP A 298 -35.57 -37.50 -11.66
C ASP A 298 -36.43 -37.81 -12.90
N MET A 299 -36.61 -39.09 -13.20
CA MET A 299 -37.45 -39.48 -14.33
C MET A 299 -38.91 -39.47 -13.87
N PRO A 300 -39.84 -38.96 -14.69
CA PRO A 300 -41.25 -39.05 -14.37
C PRO A 300 -41.69 -40.51 -14.24
N ASP A 301 -42.50 -40.82 -13.23
CA ASP A 301 -43.03 -42.16 -12.90
C ASP A 301 -43.76 -42.84 -14.07
N SER A 302 -44.15 -42.07 -15.08
CA SER A 302 -44.71 -42.58 -16.33
C SER A 302 -44.17 -41.77 -17.50
N PHE A 303 -43.72 -42.47 -18.54
CA PHE A 303 -43.33 -41.85 -19.80
C PHE A 303 -43.72 -42.75 -20.97
N PRO A 304 -43.99 -42.17 -22.15
CA PRO A 304 -44.31 -42.94 -23.33
C PRO A 304 -43.05 -43.48 -24.03
N ILE A 305 -43.16 -44.68 -24.60
CA ILE A 305 -42.08 -45.34 -25.33
C ILE A 305 -42.49 -45.48 -26.80
N TRP A 306 -42.11 -44.51 -27.64
CA TRP A 306 -42.26 -44.61 -29.10
C TRP A 306 -41.00 -44.10 -29.81
N PRO A 307 -40.70 -44.62 -31.03
CA PRO A 307 -39.60 -44.13 -31.83
C PRO A 307 -39.68 -42.61 -32.01
N GLY A 308 -38.62 -41.89 -31.61
CA GLY A 308 -38.56 -40.43 -31.71
C GLY A 308 -39.14 -39.64 -30.53
N TYR A 309 -39.54 -40.31 -29.43
CA TYR A 309 -39.92 -39.61 -28.19
C TYR A 309 -38.72 -38.80 -27.65
N SER A 310 -38.97 -37.53 -27.34
CA SER A 310 -38.03 -36.65 -26.64
C SER A 310 -38.71 -36.01 -25.43
N ALA A 311 -38.00 -35.93 -24.32
CA ALA A 311 -38.47 -35.28 -23.10
C ALA A 311 -37.39 -34.35 -22.56
N TRP A 312 -37.82 -33.22 -22.01
CA TRP A 312 -36.97 -32.31 -21.25
C TRP A 312 -36.98 -32.75 -19.79
N MET A 313 -35.82 -33.08 -19.24
CA MET A 313 -35.66 -33.46 -17.84
C MET A 313 -34.93 -32.33 -17.10
N PRO A 314 -35.47 -31.81 -15.99
CA PRO A 314 -34.74 -30.88 -15.16
C PRO A 314 -33.56 -31.61 -14.51
N VAL A 315 -32.35 -31.12 -14.75
CA VAL A 315 -31.15 -31.55 -14.04
C VAL A 315 -30.88 -30.53 -12.95
N THR A 316 -30.80 -30.98 -11.70
CA THR A 316 -30.36 -30.12 -10.61
C THR A 316 -28.88 -30.38 -10.35
N LEU A 317 -28.08 -29.32 -10.38
CA LEU A 317 -26.68 -29.35 -9.98
C LEU A 317 -26.61 -28.84 -8.55
N ASP A 318 -26.23 -29.71 -7.62
CA ASP A 318 -26.09 -29.34 -6.21
C ASP A 318 -24.64 -28.88 -5.97
N GLY A 319 -24.43 -27.60 -5.70
CA GLY A 319 -23.12 -27.02 -5.36
C GLY A 319 -22.73 -25.79 -6.19
N GLY A 320 -22.34 -24.71 -5.50
CA GLY A 320 -22.18 -23.35 -6.04
C GLY A 320 -21.18 -23.14 -7.19
N CYS A 321 -20.26 -24.08 -7.45
CA CYS A 321 -19.39 -24.08 -8.63
C CYS A 321 -19.28 -25.52 -9.17
N THR A 322 -19.78 -25.76 -10.38
CA THR A 322 -19.73 -27.09 -11.04
C THR A 322 -19.02 -26.99 -12.38
N CYS A 323 -17.95 -27.76 -12.56
CA CYS A 323 -17.28 -27.92 -13.84
C CYS A 323 -17.95 -29.08 -14.60
N ILE A 324 -18.65 -28.80 -15.70
CA ILE A 324 -19.26 -29.84 -16.52
C ILE A 324 -18.35 -30.11 -17.73
N GLY A 325 -17.54 -31.16 -17.63
CA GLY A 325 -16.94 -31.78 -18.82
C GLY A 325 -18.00 -32.46 -19.68
N GLY A 326 -17.71 -32.70 -20.97
CA GLY A 326 -18.63 -33.39 -21.87
C GLY A 326 -19.08 -34.74 -21.27
N PHE A 327 -20.38 -34.90 -21.08
CA PHE A 327 -20.96 -36.11 -20.49
C PHE A 327 -21.78 -36.87 -21.53
N GLU A 328 -21.73 -38.19 -21.47
CA GLU A 328 -22.62 -39.09 -22.20
C GLU A 328 -23.68 -39.60 -21.21
N PHE A 329 -24.95 -39.31 -21.48
CA PHE A 329 -26.06 -39.77 -20.65
C PHE A 329 -26.60 -41.09 -21.20
N THR A 330 -26.18 -42.21 -20.60
CA THR A 330 -26.68 -43.55 -20.96
C THR A 330 -27.77 -43.98 -19.98
N ILE A 331 -29.02 -43.93 -20.42
CA ILE A 331 -30.14 -44.47 -19.64
C ILE A 331 -30.19 -45.98 -19.83
N VAL A 332 -29.87 -46.74 -18.78
CA VAL A 332 -30.06 -48.20 -18.74
C VAL A 332 -31.31 -48.49 -17.92
N TYR A 333 -32.35 -49.04 -18.55
CA TYR A 333 -33.55 -49.50 -17.86
C TYR A 333 -33.57 -51.03 -17.77
N ASP A 334 -34.03 -51.55 -16.63
CA ASP A 334 -34.41 -52.95 -16.50
C ASP A 334 -35.86 -53.11 -16.99
N PRO A 335 -36.12 -53.83 -18.09
CA PRO A 335 -37.48 -53.98 -18.61
C PRO A 335 -38.41 -54.75 -17.65
N SER A 336 -37.88 -55.44 -16.63
CA SER A 336 -38.69 -56.19 -15.66
C SER A 336 -39.46 -55.31 -14.66
N VAL A 337 -39.07 -54.04 -14.51
CA VAL A 337 -39.76 -53.07 -13.63
C VAL A 337 -40.74 -52.17 -14.39
N LEU A 338 -40.85 -52.32 -15.71
CA LEU A 338 -41.78 -51.54 -16.53
C LEU A 338 -43.16 -52.22 -16.56
N GLN A 339 -44.20 -51.50 -16.15
CA GLN A 339 -45.57 -51.91 -16.34
C GLN A 339 -46.19 -51.12 -17.50
N ILE A 340 -46.71 -51.84 -18.50
CA ILE A 340 -47.44 -51.21 -19.61
C ILE A 340 -48.80 -50.74 -19.07
N LEU A 341 -48.99 -49.43 -19.01
CA LEU A 341 -50.21 -48.80 -18.48
C LEU A 341 -51.30 -48.65 -19.56
N ASP A 342 -50.91 -48.47 -20.83
CA ASP A 342 -51.82 -48.32 -21.98
C ASP A 342 -51.10 -48.80 -23.26
N VAL A 343 -51.84 -49.42 -24.19
CA VAL A 343 -51.36 -49.78 -25.53
C VAL A 343 -52.34 -49.19 -26.52
N ARG A 344 -51.89 -48.19 -27.27
CA ARG A 344 -52.66 -47.56 -28.36
C ARG A 344 -52.08 -47.93 -29.71
#